data_AF-A0A848IU38-F1
#
_entry.id   AF-A0A848IU38-F1
#
_cell.length_a   1.000
_cell.length_b   1.000
_cell.length_c   1.000
_cell.angle_alpha   90.00
_cell.angle_beta   90.00
_cell.angle_gamma   90.00
#
_symmetry.space_group_name_H-M   'P 1'
#
loop_
_entity.id
_entity.type
_entity.pdbx_description
1 polymer ?
#
loop_
_entity_poly.entity_id
_entity_poly.type
_entity_poly.pdbx_seq_one_letter_code
_entity_poly.pdbx_strand_id
1 'polypeptide(L)'
;PQDGRIQAEREAPPNKLSEAQRQAVLDAANRPGYASLTPHQIVPKLADEGVYLASESTFYRILKAAGQGQRRGRAKAAQPRTLTTHRADGPNQVWCWDISVPQQAA
;
A
#
# COMPACT_ATOMS: atom_id res chain seq x y z
N PRO A 1 -9.45 44.17 3.92
CA PRO A 1 -9.75 43.12 2.92
C PRO A 1 -9.60 41.72 3.55
N GLN A 2 -10.71 41.01 3.74
CA GLN A 2 -10.72 39.66 4.33
C GLN A 2 -10.61 38.60 3.23
N ASP A 3 -9.80 37.57 3.48
CA ASP A 3 -9.55 36.47 2.54
C ASP A 3 -10.79 35.55 2.45
N GLY A 4 -11.52 35.64 1.33
CA GLY A 4 -12.76 34.89 1.08
C GLY A 4 -12.56 33.43 0.64
N ARG A 5 -11.31 32.92 0.58
CA ARG A 5 -11.01 31.55 0.13
C ARG A 5 -11.67 30.46 0.99
N ILE A 6 -11.94 30.74 2.26
CA ILE A 6 -12.55 29.78 3.20
C ILE A 6 -14.06 29.66 2.96
N GLN A 7 -14.70 30.70 2.43
CA GLN A 7 -16.15 30.75 2.19
C GLN A 7 -16.55 30.36 0.76
N ALA A 8 -15.58 30.06 -0.11
CA ALA A 8 -15.85 29.68 -1.49
C ALA A 8 -16.43 28.26 -1.56
N GLU A 9 -17.75 28.15 -1.73
CA GLU A 9 -18.40 26.89 -2.10
C GLU A 9 -17.92 26.45 -3.48
N ARG A 10 -17.06 25.44 -3.50
CA ARG A 10 -16.60 24.83 -4.75
C ARG A 10 -17.60 23.76 -5.15
N GLU A 11 -18.26 23.96 -6.28
CA GLU A 11 -19.08 22.93 -6.90
C GLU A 11 -18.26 21.64 -7.10
N ALA A 12 -18.93 20.50 -6.95
CA ALA A 12 -18.29 19.22 -7.15
C ALA A 12 -17.72 19.16 -8.58
N PRO A 13 -16.44 18.81 -8.77
CA PRO A 13 -15.86 18.77 -10.11
C PRO A 13 -16.65 17.77 -10.97
N PRO A 14 -16.88 18.06 -12.26
CA PRO A 14 -17.69 17.22 -13.14
C PRO A 14 -17.13 15.80 -13.30
N ASN A 15 -15.83 15.63 -13.07
CA ASN A 15 -15.13 14.34 -13.10
C ASN A 15 -15.21 13.56 -11.78
N LYS A 16 -16.10 13.97 -10.85
CA LYS A 16 -16.29 13.26 -9.59
C LYS A 16 -16.97 11.92 -9.88
N LEU A 17 -16.25 10.83 -9.60
CA LEU A 17 -16.85 9.49 -9.66
C LEU A 17 -18.14 9.46 -8.83
N SER A 18 -19.21 8.99 -9.47
CA SER A 18 -20.49 8.74 -8.81
C SER A 18 -20.34 7.64 -7.76
N GLU A 19 -21.27 7.59 -6.82
CA GLU A 19 -21.23 6.57 -5.77
C GLU A 19 -21.31 5.15 -6.35
N ALA A 20 -22.10 4.96 -7.42
CA ALA A 20 -22.18 3.69 -8.12
C ALA A 20 -20.83 3.25 -8.73
N GLN A 21 -20.08 4.19 -9.32
CA GLN A 21 -18.75 3.88 -9.86
C GLN A 21 -17.75 3.54 -8.76
N ARG A 22 -17.83 4.21 -7.61
CA ARG A 22 -17.00 3.91 -6.44
C ARG A 22 -17.29 2.51 -5.91
N GLN A 23 -18.57 2.15 -5.83
CA GLN A 23 -18.98 0.83 -5.39
C GLN A 23 -18.48 -0.26 -6.35
N ALA A 24 -18.59 -0.06 -7.66
CA ALA A 24 -18.06 -1.00 -8.66
C ALA A 24 -16.55 -1.22 -8.49
N VAL A 25 -15.78 -0.17 -8.17
CA VAL A 25 -14.35 -0.27 -7.87
C VAL A 25 -14.10 -1.07 -6.57
N LEU A 26 -14.90 -0.85 -5.53
CA LEU A 26 -14.81 -1.60 -4.27
C LEU A 26 -15.15 -3.08 -4.46
N ASP A 27 -16.20 -3.38 -5.22
CA ASP A 27 -16.63 -4.74 -5.50
C ASP A 27 -15.56 -5.49 -6.30
N ALA A 28 -15.00 -4.85 -7.33
CA ALA A 28 -13.88 -5.40 -8.09
C ALA A 28 -12.66 -5.65 -7.19
N ALA A 29 -12.29 -4.70 -6.32
CA ALA A 29 -11.14 -4.85 -5.43
C ALA A 29 -11.33 -5.93 -4.35
N ASN A 30 -12.58 -6.27 -3.99
CA ASN A 30 -12.91 -7.26 -2.96
C ASN A 30 -13.35 -8.62 -3.53
N ARG A 31 -13.34 -8.80 -4.86
CA ARG A 31 -13.49 -10.10 -5.54
C ARG A 31 -12.49 -11.11 -4.96
N PRO A 32 -12.86 -12.40 -4.75
CA PRO A 32 -11.98 -13.41 -4.16
C PRO A 32 -10.59 -13.54 -4.82
N GLY A 33 -10.49 -13.32 -6.14
CA GLY A 33 -9.21 -13.35 -6.87
C GLY A 33 -8.35 -12.08 -6.71
N TYR A 34 -8.94 -10.96 -6.27
CA TYR A 34 -8.30 -9.65 -6.18
C TYR A 34 -8.19 -9.12 -4.75
N ALA A 35 -8.88 -9.74 -3.78
CA ALA A 35 -8.91 -9.31 -2.39
C ALA A 35 -7.51 -9.16 -1.75
N SER A 36 -6.57 -10.05 -2.10
CA SER A 36 -5.19 -10.02 -1.61
C SER A 36 -4.22 -9.21 -2.48
N LEU A 37 -4.67 -8.67 -3.60
CA LEU A 37 -3.84 -7.95 -4.56
C LEU A 37 -3.84 -6.45 -4.25
N THR A 38 -2.76 -5.77 -4.61
CA THR A 38 -2.69 -4.30 -4.54
C THR A 38 -3.33 -3.67 -5.77
N PRO A 39 -3.79 -2.40 -5.71
CA PRO A 39 -4.29 -1.68 -6.88
C PRO A 39 -3.37 -1.74 -8.11
N HIS A 40 -2.06 -1.69 -7.89
CA HIS A 40 -1.04 -1.87 -8.93
C HIS A 40 -1.16 -3.20 -9.68
N GLN A 41 -1.58 -4.26 -9.00
CA GLN A 41 -1.78 -5.59 -9.59
C GLN A 41 -3.20 -5.79 -10.14
N ILE A 42 -4.19 -5.14 -9.55
CA ILE A 42 -5.61 -5.27 -9.95
C ILE A 42 -5.85 -4.56 -11.28
N VAL A 43 -5.34 -3.33 -11.46
CA VAL A 43 -5.60 -2.52 -12.66
C VAL A 43 -5.12 -3.20 -13.95
N PRO A 44 -3.88 -3.73 -14.04
CA PRO A 44 -3.44 -4.48 -15.21
C PRO A 44 -4.27 -5.73 -15.48
N LYS A 45 -4.62 -6.50 -14.43
CA LYS A 45 -5.46 -7.70 -14.59
C LYS A 45 -6.86 -7.38 -15.11
N LEU A 46 -7.46 -6.29 -14.64
CA LEU A 46 -8.73 -5.81 -15.18
C LEU A 46 -8.58 -5.37 -16.64
N ALA A 47 -7.46 -4.73 -17.00
CA ALA A 47 -7.17 -4.35 -18.37
C ALA A 47 -6.98 -5.58 -19.29
N ASP A 48 -6.33 -6.64 -18.79
CA ASP A 48 -6.22 -7.93 -19.49
C ASP A 48 -7.60 -8.58 -19.72
N GLU A 49 -8.53 -8.40 -18.78
CA GLU A 49 -9.94 -8.80 -18.91
C GLU A 49 -10.77 -7.82 -19.80
N GLY A 50 -10.17 -6.74 -20.31
CA GLY A 50 -10.82 -5.72 -21.13
C GLY A 50 -11.72 -4.75 -20.35
N VAL A 51 -11.61 -4.72 -19.02
CA VAL A 51 -12.47 -3.93 -18.12
C VAL A 51 -11.69 -2.73 -17.56
N TYR A 52 -12.14 -1.52 -17.86
CA TYR A 52 -11.60 -0.30 -17.24
C TYR A 52 -12.62 0.33 -16.30
N LEU A 53 -12.33 0.29 -14.99
CA LEU A 53 -13.17 0.94 -13.96
C LEU A 53 -12.63 2.32 -13.56
N ALA A 54 -11.33 2.42 -13.30
CA ALA A 54 -10.67 3.65 -12.89
C ALA A 54 -9.14 3.52 -12.96
N SER A 55 -8.44 4.65 -12.84
CA SER A 55 -6.97 4.68 -12.71
C SER A 55 -6.49 4.08 -11.39
N GLU A 56 -5.22 3.66 -11.34
CA GLU A 56 -4.58 3.15 -10.11
C GLU A 56 -4.66 4.15 -8.94
N SER A 57 -4.43 5.43 -9.21
CA SER A 57 -4.53 6.50 -8.21
C SER A 57 -5.95 6.65 -7.66
N THR A 58 -6.98 6.40 -8.49
CA THR A 58 -8.39 6.43 -8.08
C THR A 58 -8.72 5.22 -7.22
N PHE A 59 -8.23 4.03 -7.56
CA PHE A 59 -8.34 2.83 -6.71
C PHE A 59 -7.78 3.10 -5.31
N TYR A 60 -6.55 3.63 -5.20
CA TYR A 60 -5.97 3.95 -3.89
C TYR A 60 -6.81 4.95 -3.10
N ARG A 61 -7.35 5.99 -3.75
CA ARG A 61 -8.21 6.98 -3.08
C ARG A 61 -9.50 6.37 -2.56
N ILE A 62 -10.16 5.52 -3.35
CA ILE A 62 -11.41 4.85 -2.96
C ILE A 62 -11.16 3.84 -1.83
N LEU A 63 -10.12 3.01 -1.95
CA LEU A 63 -9.77 2.05 -0.90
C LEU A 63 -9.40 2.75 0.41
N LYS A 64 -8.66 3.87 0.34
CA LYS A 64 -8.33 4.67 1.51
C LYS A 64 -9.59 5.27 2.15
N ALA A 65 -10.51 5.81 1.35
CA ALA A 65 -11.79 6.33 1.83
C ALA A 65 -12.67 5.25 2.49
N ALA A 66 -12.62 4.02 1.98
CA ALA A 66 -13.33 2.88 2.56
C ALA A 66 -12.61 2.21 3.75
N GLY A 67 -11.49 2.77 4.23
CA GLY A 67 -10.69 2.19 5.32
C GLY A 67 -9.90 0.93 4.93
N GLN A 68 -9.91 0.54 3.66
CA GLN A 68 -9.24 -0.64 3.10
C GLN A 68 -7.85 -0.34 2.53
N GLY A 69 -7.22 0.77 2.96
CA GLY A 69 -5.85 1.14 2.60
C GLY A 69 -4.78 0.33 3.36
N GLN A 70 -5.20 -0.63 4.17
CA GLN A 70 -4.31 -1.51 4.92
C GLN A 70 -3.62 -2.51 4.00
N ARG A 71 -2.50 -3.07 4.47
CA ARG A 71 -1.73 -4.06 3.74
C ARG A 71 -2.59 -5.29 3.39
N ARG A 72 -2.79 -5.55 2.09
CA ARG A 72 -3.56 -6.69 1.56
C ARG A 72 -2.77 -8.00 1.44
N GLY A 73 -1.45 -7.94 1.67
CA GLY A 73 -0.54 -9.09 1.58
C GLY A 73 -0.46 -9.91 2.87
N ARG A 74 0.02 -11.15 2.76
CA ARG A 74 0.08 -12.12 3.87
C ARG A 74 1.03 -11.77 5.02
N ALA A 75 1.99 -10.88 4.81
CA ALA A 75 3.00 -10.72 5.85
C ALA A 75 2.46 -9.97 7.08
N LYS A 76 2.90 -10.48 8.23
CA LYS A 76 2.44 -10.08 9.55
C LYS A 76 2.73 -8.60 9.79
N ALA A 77 1.95 -8.00 10.68
CA ALA A 77 2.27 -6.70 11.24
C ALA A 77 3.70 -6.76 11.83
N ALA A 78 4.44 -5.66 11.68
CA ALA A 78 5.75 -5.55 12.30
C ALA A 78 5.57 -5.68 13.81
N GLN A 79 6.32 -6.58 14.43
CA GLN A 79 6.35 -6.69 15.88
C GLN A 79 7.57 -5.94 16.41
N PRO A 80 7.42 -5.06 17.41
CA PRO A 80 8.54 -4.38 18.02
C PRO A 80 9.45 -5.43 18.67
N ARG A 81 10.74 -5.39 18.32
CA ARG A 81 11.76 -6.23 18.92
C ARG A 81 12.76 -5.33 19.61
N THR A 82 13.09 -5.64 20.86
CA THR A 82 14.19 -4.98 21.55
C THR A 82 15.49 -5.29 20.79
N LEU A 83 16.22 -4.25 20.41
CA LEU A 83 17.53 -4.40 19.78
C LEU A 83 18.50 -4.96 20.83
N THR A 84 19.09 -6.12 20.55
CA THR A 84 20.19 -6.66 21.36
C THR A 84 21.48 -5.98 20.97
N THR A 85 21.80 -4.86 21.61
CA THR A 85 23.07 -4.16 21.44
C THR A 85 24.08 -4.71 22.45
N HIS A 86 25.16 -5.32 21.96
CA HIS A 86 26.29 -5.71 22.78
C HIS A 86 27.35 -4.61 22.73
N ARG A 87 27.82 -4.14 23.89
CA ARG A 87 28.88 -3.14 24.03
C ARG A 87 30.05 -3.78 24.78
N ALA A 88 31.27 -3.56 24.29
CA ALA A 88 32.50 -3.90 24.98
C ALA A 88 33.12 -2.63 25.57
N ASP A 89 33.43 -2.65 26.86
CA ASP A 89 34.16 -1.59 27.57
C ASP A 89 35.65 -1.96 27.79
N GLY A 90 36.06 -3.17 27.36
CA GLY A 90 37.43 -3.66 27.44
C GLY A 90 37.73 -4.75 26.40
N PRO A 91 39.02 -5.12 26.23
CA PRO A 91 39.43 -6.13 25.25
C PRO A 91 38.82 -7.50 25.58
N ASN A 92 38.51 -8.28 24.54
CA ASN A 92 37.98 -9.66 24.62
C ASN A 92 36.59 -9.84 25.26
N GLN A 93 35.78 -8.79 25.40
CA GLN A 93 34.46 -8.87 26.03
C GLN A 93 33.32 -9.25 25.09
N VAL A 94 33.41 -8.92 23.80
CA VAL A 94 32.39 -9.22 22.79
C VAL A 94 33.07 -9.86 21.59
N TRP A 95 32.55 -11.01 21.16
CA TRP A 95 32.99 -11.74 19.98
C TRP A 95 31.82 -11.81 19.02
N CYS A 96 32.05 -11.43 17.76
CA CYS A 96 31.08 -11.57 16.68
C CYS A 96 31.77 -12.29 15.54
N TRP A 97 31.15 -13.33 15.02
CA TRP A 97 31.63 -14.08 13.87
C TRP A 97 30.50 -14.20 12.86
N ASP A 98 30.84 -14.13 11.58
CA ASP A 98 29.92 -14.40 10.46
C ASP A 98 30.56 -15.43 9.54
N ILE A 99 29.73 -16.20 8.84
CA ILE A 99 30.20 -17.22 7.90
C ILE A 99 29.91 -16.78 6.46
N SER A 100 30.95 -16.62 5.67
CA SER A 100 30.82 -16.39 4.23
C SER A 100 30.65 -17.71 3.50
N VAL A 101 29.54 -17.89 2.79
CA VAL A 101 29.36 -19.04 1.88
C VAL A 101 30.33 -18.92 0.69
N PRO A 102 31.04 -20.00 0.31
CA PRO A 102 31.95 -19.97 -0.83
C PRO A 102 31.16 -19.77 -2.13
N GLN A 103 31.63 -18.86 -2.99
CA GLN A 103 31.09 -18.70 -4.34
C GLN A 103 31.47 -19.94 -5.16
N GLN A 104 30.47 -20.64 -5.72
CA GLN A 104 30.72 -21.70 -6.69
C GLN A 104 31.21 -21.07 -8.00
N ALA A 105 32.40 -21.47 -8.45
CA ALA A 105 32.86 -21.19 -9.80
C ALA A 105 32.05 -22.05 -10.78
N ALA A 106 31.62 -21.42 -11.87
CA ALA A 106 30.78 -22.00 -12.93
C ALA A 106 31.40 -23.23 -13.62
#